data_AF-A0A8J9ZGU6-F1
#
_entry.id   AF-A0A8J9ZGU6-F1
#
_cell.length_a   1.000
_cell.length_b   1.000
_cell.length_c   1.000
_cell.angle_alpha   90.00
_cell.angle_beta   90.00
_cell.angle_gamma   90.00
#
_symmetry.space_group_name_H-M   'P 1'
#
loop_
_entity.id
_entity.type
_entity.pdbx_description
1 polymer ?
#
loop_
_entity_poly.entity_id
_entity_poly.type
_entity_poly.pdbx_seq_one_letter_code
_entity_poly.pdbx_strand_id
1 'polypeptide(L)'
;MASTRVFLNTVVFFLGCSVVSCSVQDKAVDEVEGQTEDCLTVKYCPRTATVCTDGALVQKVLADLLGRLGRTEQVVQAQAELIGTLTEKTASVEAELSELKQQTDDAVNQTSKLCCSELLTQSDDLASKIKDDLCGTSPSLGHIFHTTSPAGSYKYDYEEAVQACSEQNASLASYHQLYEAWQDGLELCSCGWLSDGTSRYPMQTGKHGCGDGRKINTCAWAPNTWNAWCFKNLDICD
;
A
#
# COMPACT_ATOMS: atom_id res chain seq x y z
N MET A 1 5.58 -31.11 -8.44
CA MET A 1 6.31 -31.19 -9.73
C MET A 1 7.57 -30.33 -9.63
N ALA A 2 8.70 -30.84 -10.13
CA ALA A 2 10.03 -30.23 -10.30
C ALA A 2 10.77 -29.78 -9.01
N SER A 3 11.87 -30.40 -8.58
CA SER A 3 13.22 -30.55 -9.18
C SER A 3 14.21 -29.50 -8.63
N THR A 4 15.28 -29.98 -7.99
CA THR A 4 16.72 -29.72 -8.29
C THR A 4 17.61 -29.44 -7.06
N ARG A 5 18.43 -30.45 -6.73
CA ARG A 5 19.79 -30.52 -6.14
C ARG A 5 20.45 -29.23 -5.57
N VAL A 6 21.02 -29.30 -4.35
CA VAL A 6 22.37 -28.77 -4.02
C VAL A 6 23.07 -29.64 -2.94
N PHE A 7 24.23 -30.14 -3.37
CA PHE A 7 25.40 -30.79 -2.76
C PHE A 7 25.65 -30.87 -1.24
N LEU A 8 26.05 -32.08 -0.84
CA LEU A 8 26.89 -32.45 0.31
C LEU A 8 28.15 -31.58 0.39
N ASN A 9 28.44 -31.04 1.59
CA ASN A 9 29.77 -30.50 1.91
C ASN A 9 30.46 -31.43 2.91
N THR A 10 31.36 -32.24 2.35
CA THR A 10 32.34 -33.05 3.07
C THR A 10 33.39 -32.13 3.68
N VAL A 11 33.58 -32.26 4.99
CA VAL A 11 34.56 -31.54 5.79
C VAL A 11 35.98 -31.85 5.29
N VAL A 12 36.63 -30.87 4.65
CA VAL A 12 38.07 -30.89 4.36
C VAL A 12 38.81 -30.39 5.59
N PHE A 13 39.16 -31.31 6.50
CA PHE A 13 40.23 -31.08 7.47
C PHE A 13 41.56 -31.20 6.71
N PHE A 14 42.21 -30.07 6.45
CA PHE A 14 43.60 -30.07 5.97
C PHE A 14 44.51 -30.65 7.06
N LEU A 15 44.92 -31.89 6.83
CA LEU A 15 45.99 -32.60 7.52
C LEU A 15 47.33 -31.89 7.22
N GLY A 16 47.84 -31.16 8.21
CA GLY A 16 49.25 -30.80 8.28
C GLY A 16 50.07 -32.01 8.75
N CYS A 17 50.40 -32.91 7.81
CA CYS A 17 51.54 -33.81 7.91
C CYS A 17 51.96 -34.11 6.47
N SER A 18 53.14 -33.63 6.09
CA SER A 18 53.75 -33.84 4.79
C SER A 18 53.80 -35.33 4.47
N VAL A 19 53.00 -35.77 3.50
CA VAL A 19 53.16 -37.07 2.86
C VAL A 19 54.40 -36.95 1.98
N VAL A 20 55.58 -37.20 2.53
CA VAL A 20 56.78 -37.39 1.71
C VAL A 20 56.63 -38.76 1.04
N SER A 21 56.23 -38.75 -0.23
CA SER A 21 56.35 -39.92 -1.10
C SER A 21 57.84 -40.30 -1.21
N CYS A 22 58.26 -41.32 -0.46
CA CYS A 22 59.50 -42.03 -0.78
C CYS A 22 59.19 -42.98 -1.94
N SER A 23 59.57 -42.54 -3.15
CA SER A 23 59.58 -43.38 -4.35
C SER A 23 60.67 -44.44 -4.18
N VAL A 24 60.28 -45.69 -3.93
CA VAL A 24 61.21 -46.83 -3.95
C VAL A 24 61.46 -47.17 -5.41
N GLN A 25 62.56 -46.66 -5.96
CA GLN A 25 63.13 -47.17 -7.19
C GLN A 25 63.85 -48.49 -6.86
N ASP A 26 63.43 -49.57 -7.50
CA ASP A 26 64.20 -50.80 -7.58
C ASP A 26 65.57 -50.47 -8.18
N LYS A 27 66.57 -50.33 -7.33
CA LYS A 27 67.97 -50.53 -7.70
C LYS A 27 68.51 -51.63 -6.81
N ALA A 28 68.84 -52.73 -7.48
CA ALA A 28 69.59 -53.82 -6.89
C ALA A 28 70.88 -53.28 -6.26
N VAL A 29 71.12 -53.71 -5.02
CA VAL A 29 72.43 -53.89 -4.36
C VAL A 29 73.28 -52.62 -4.25
N ASP A 30 73.26 -51.99 -3.08
CA ASP A 30 74.43 -51.93 -2.19
C ASP A 30 74.06 -51.25 -0.86
N GLU A 31 74.62 -51.80 0.21
CA GLU A 31 74.53 -51.39 1.60
C GLU A 31 74.95 -49.92 1.76
N VAL A 32 74.04 -49.06 2.22
CA VAL A 32 74.38 -47.70 2.67
C VAL A 32 73.77 -47.50 4.06
N GLU A 33 74.65 -47.62 5.05
CA GLU A 33 74.44 -47.23 6.43
C GLU A 33 74.31 -45.70 6.49
N GLY A 34 73.10 -45.21 6.75
CA GLY A 34 72.79 -43.80 6.93
C GLY A 34 72.13 -43.57 8.29
N GLN A 35 72.92 -43.17 9.28
CA GLN A 35 72.46 -42.73 10.59
C GLN A 35 71.68 -41.41 10.48
N THR A 36 70.43 -41.40 10.96
CA THR A 36 69.71 -40.19 11.39
C THR A 36 69.02 -40.49 12.72
N GLU A 37 69.28 -39.64 13.72
CA GLU A 37 69.17 -39.93 15.16
C GLU A 37 67.76 -40.01 15.78
N ASP A 38 66.68 -40.18 15.02
CA ASP A 38 65.34 -40.33 15.62
C ASP A 38 64.38 -41.20 14.79
N CYS A 39 64.94 -42.14 14.02
CA CYS A 39 64.15 -43.18 13.37
C CYS A 39 64.20 -44.45 14.22
N LEU A 40 63.08 -44.76 14.89
CA LEU A 40 62.85 -46.06 15.53
C LEU A 40 63.27 -47.17 14.55
N THR A 41 64.30 -47.92 14.90
CA THR A 41 64.70 -49.13 14.18
C THR A 41 63.61 -50.18 14.33
N VAL A 42 62.73 -50.31 13.33
CA VAL A 42 61.79 -51.42 13.23
C VAL A 42 62.55 -52.64 12.70
N LYS A 43 62.93 -53.56 13.60
CA LYS A 43 63.44 -54.88 13.21
C LYS A 43 62.29 -55.72 12.66
N TYR A 44 62.31 -56.02 11.37
CA TYR A 44 61.36 -56.93 10.74
C TYR A 44 61.89 -58.37 10.81
N CYS A 45 61.16 -59.28 11.46
CA CYS A 45 61.46 -60.72 11.46
C CYS A 45 60.67 -61.41 10.33
N PRO A 46 61.31 -62.16 9.40
CA PRO A 46 60.58 -62.91 8.40
C PRO A 46 60.08 -64.24 9.00
N ARG A 47 58.78 -64.51 8.81
CA ARG A 47 58.02 -65.74 9.16
C ARG A 47 57.63 -65.94 10.63
N THR A 48 56.71 -65.10 11.09
CA THR A 48 55.41 -65.46 11.70
C THR A 48 54.59 -64.17 11.72
N ALA A 49 53.30 -64.23 11.35
CA ALA A 49 52.44 -63.06 11.20
C ALA A 49 52.02 -62.48 12.57
N THR A 50 52.97 -61.87 13.26
CA THR A 50 52.73 -61.03 14.43
C THR A 50 53.33 -59.68 14.13
N VAL A 51 52.48 -58.70 13.85
CA VAL A 51 52.89 -57.30 13.85
C VAL A 51 53.32 -57.01 15.29
N CYS A 52 54.62 -56.96 15.55
CA CYS A 52 55.13 -56.36 16.78
C CYS A 52 54.91 -54.86 16.63
N THR A 53 53.67 -54.39 16.79
CA THR A 53 53.48 -53.00 17.19
C THR A 53 54.16 -52.91 18.54
N ASP A 54 55.24 -52.13 18.64
CA ASP A 54 55.79 -51.78 19.94
C ASP A 54 54.60 -51.28 20.78
N GLY A 55 54.21 -52.04 21.80
CA GLY A 55 53.02 -51.75 22.60
C GLY A 55 53.09 -50.35 23.18
N ALA A 56 54.30 -49.83 23.38
CA ALA A 56 54.56 -48.47 23.78
C ALA A 56 54.14 -47.42 22.73
N LEU A 57 54.31 -47.70 21.43
CA LEU A 57 53.93 -46.78 20.35
C LEU A 57 52.41 -46.67 20.21
N VAL A 58 51.70 -47.79 20.26
CA VAL A 58 50.23 -47.82 20.22
C VAL A 58 49.65 -47.11 21.45
N GLN A 59 50.24 -47.32 22.63
CA GLN A 59 49.85 -46.62 23.85
C GLN A 59 50.11 -45.11 23.76
N LYS A 60 51.22 -44.68 23.15
CA LYS A 60 51.55 -43.25 22.98
C LYS A 60 50.60 -42.53 22.01
N VAL A 61 50.25 -43.17 20.89
CA VAL A 61 49.27 -42.63 19.93
C VAL A 61 47.87 -42.57 20.55
N LEU A 62 47.46 -43.61 21.29
CA LEU A 62 46.18 -43.63 21.99
C LEU A 62 46.10 -42.55 23.06
N ALA A 63 47.18 -42.33 23.83
CA ALA A 63 47.26 -41.26 24.81
C ALA A 63 47.15 -39.86 24.19
N ASP A 64 47.81 -39.61 23.04
CA ASP A 64 47.68 -38.34 22.32
C ASP A 64 46.25 -38.11 21.80
N LEU A 65 45.62 -39.13 21.20
CA LEU A 65 44.24 -39.05 20.72
C LEU A 65 43.24 -38.79 21.85
N LEU A 66 43.39 -39.47 22.99
CA LEU A 66 42.56 -39.22 24.18
C LEU A 66 42.77 -37.80 24.72
N GLY A 67 44.01 -37.29 24.73
CA GLY A 67 44.32 -35.92 25.12
C GLY A 67 43.77 -34.86 24.14
N ARG A 68 43.70 -35.16 22.85
CA ARG A 68 43.03 -34.30 21.85
C ARG A 68 41.52 -34.34 22.01
N LEU A 69 40.93 -35.51 22.24
CA LEU A 69 39.49 -35.69 22.50
C LEU A 69 39.05 -34.92 23.76
N GLY A 70 39.80 -35.03 24.87
CA GLY A 70 39.48 -34.29 26.10
C GLY A 70 39.55 -32.77 25.92
N ARG A 71 40.52 -32.25 25.15
CA ARG A 71 40.58 -30.82 24.80
C ARG A 71 39.41 -30.38 23.93
N THR A 72 38.99 -31.21 22.97
CA THR A 72 37.81 -30.91 22.15
C THR A 72 36.53 -30.91 22.98
N GLU A 73 36.39 -31.82 23.95
CA GLU A 73 35.25 -31.87 24.86
C GLU A 73 35.17 -30.62 25.75
N GLN A 74 36.30 -30.17 26.29
CA GLN A 74 36.37 -28.91 27.06
C GLN A 74 35.97 -27.69 26.21
N VAL A 75 36.42 -27.61 24.95
CA VAL A 75 36.04 -26.51 24.04
C VAL A 75 34.55 -26.56 23.72
N VAL A 76 33.99 -27.74 23.47
CA VAL A 76 32.55 -27.91 23.20
C VAL A 76 31.71 -27.52 24.42
N GLN A 77 32.15 -27.88 25.63
CA GLN A 77 31.45 -27.53 26.87
C GLN A 77 31.49 -26.01 27.13
N ALA A 78 32.65 -25.37 26.96
CA ALA A 78 32.79 -23.91 27.07
C ALA A 78 31.94 -23.17 26.03
N GLN A 79 31.86 -23.71 24.80
CA GLN A 79 30.98 -23.18 23.76
C GLN A 79 29.49 -23.33 24.13
N ALA A 80 29.08 -24.44 24.73
CA ALA A 80 27.70 -24.67 25.15
C ALA A 80 27.25 -23.66 26.23
N GLU A 81 28.12 -23.36 27.21
CA GLU A 81 27.84 -22.33 28.24
C GLU A 81 27.68 -20.93 27.63
N LEU A 82 28.56 -20.59 26.69
CA LEU A 82 28.49 -19.30 25.98
C LEU A 82 27.22 -19.20 25.13
N ILE A 83 26.84 -20.27 24.42
CA ILE A 83 25.60 -20.33 23.64
C ILE A 83 24.40 -20.16 24.55
N GLY A 84 24.35 -20.84 25.70
CA GLY A 84 23.26 -20.68 26.68
C GLY A 84 23.09 -19.23 27.11
N THR A 85 24.19 -18.57 27.50
CA THR A 85 24.19 -17.16 27.91
C THR A 85 23.72 -16.23 26.79
N LEU A 86 24.15 -16.48 25.55
CA LEU A 86 23.72 -15.71 24.38
C LEU A 86 22.23 -15.90 24.08
N THR A 87 21.71 -17.13 24.19
CA THR A 87 20.29 -17.42 23.96
C THR A 87 19.40 -16.73 24.99
N GLU A 88 19.80 -16.71 26.26
CA GLU A 88 19.06 -16.03 27.33
C GLU A 88 19.03 -14.51 27.10
N LYS A 89 20.18 -13.91 26.77
CA LYS A 89 20.25 -12.49 26.41
C LYS A 89 19.42 -12.16 25.17
N THR A 90 19.39 -13.04 24.17
CA THR A 90 18.59 -12.86 22.96
C THR A 90 17.10 -12.86 23.30
N ALA A 91 16.64 -13.83 24.11
CA ALA A 91 15.24 -13.87 24.56
C ALA A 91 14.85 -12.62 25.38
N SER A 92 15.76 -12.13 26.23
CA SER A 92 15.56 -10.89 26.99
C SER A 92 15.37 -9.68 26.08
N VAL A 93 16.21 -9.52 25.06
CA VAL A 93 16.12 -8.40 24.10
C VAL A 93 14.86 -8.53 23.23
N GLU A 94 14.48 -9.74 22.82
CA GLU A 94 13.24 -9.96 22.06
C GLU A 94 12.00 -9.57 22.88
N ALA A 95 12.00 -9.86 24.19
CA ALA A 95 10.93 -9.44 25.10
C ALA A 95 10.84 -7.91 25.20
N GLU A 96 11.95 -7.22 25.45
CA GLU A 96 11.99 -5.74 25.49
C GLU A 96 11.54 -5.11 24.16
N LEU A 97 11.97 -5.69 23.02
CA LEU A 97 11.55 -5.22 21.71
C LEU A 97 10.05 -5.39 21.48
N SER A 98 9.45 -6.48 21.99
CA SER A 98 8.02 -6.72 21.89
C SER A 98 7.20 -5.68 22.67
N GLU A 99 7.67 -5.32 23.86
CA GLU A 99 7.04 -4.29 24.70
C GLU A 99 7.14 -2.89 24.04
N LEU A 100 8.32 -2.54 23.52
CA LEU A 100 8.54 -1.27 22.83
C LEU A 100 7.67 -1.15 21.57
N LYS A 101 7.50 -2.25 20.82
CA LYS A 101 6.60 -2.28 19.64
C LYS A 101 5.16 -2.02 20.04
N GLN A 102 4.66 -2.69 21.08
CA GLN A 102 3.30 -2.50 21.56
C GLN A 102 3.07 -1.04 22.01
N GLN A 103 4.00 -0.46 22.77
CA GLN A 103 3.92 0.94 23.19
C GLN A 103 3.90 1.90 22.00
N THR A 104 4.67 1.60 20.94
CA THR A 104 4.69 2.39 19.72
C THR A 104 3.35 2.30 18.98
N ASP A 105 2.80 1.09 18.84
CA ASP A 105 1.50 0.87 18.18
C ASP A 105 0.36 1.57 18.93
N ASP A 106 0.37 1.51 20.26
CA ASP A 106 -0.61 2.18 21.11
C ASP A 106 -0.48 3.72 21.00
N ALA A 107 0.74 4.25 21.03
CA ALA A 107 1.00 5.67 20.87
C ALA A 107 0.58 6.19 19.48
N VAL A 108 0.85 5.43 18.42
CA VAL A 108 0.41 5.74 17.05
C VAL A 108 -1.12 5.75 16.97
N ASN A 109 -1.79 4.74 17.52
CA ASN A 109 -3.25 4.67 17.53
C ASN A 109 -3.88 5.82 18.33
N GLN A 110 -3.31 6.16 19.49
CA GLN A 110 -3.76 7.27 20.31
C GLN A 110 -3.56 8.62 19.60
N THR A 111 -2.42 8.83 18.95
CA THR A 111 -2.12 10.05 18.19
C THR A 111 -3.04 10.19 16.98
N SER A 112 -3.26 9.09 16.24
CA SER A 112 -4.20 9.04 15.11
C SER A 112 -5.61 9.41 15.55
N LYS A 113 -6.08 8.86 16.68
CA LYS A 113 -7.41 9.16 17.22
C LYS A 113 -7.56 10.63 17.61
N LEU A 114 -6.57 11.21 18.28
CA LEU A 114 -6.60 12.63 18.68
C LEU A 114 -6.58 13.56 17.47
N CYS A 115 -5.62 13.36 16.56
CA CYS A 115 -5.46 14.19 15.35
C CYS A 115 -6.71 14.15 14.47
N CYS A 116 -7.28 12.96 14.24
CA CYS A 116 -8.48 12.82 13.42
C CYS A 116 -9.73 13.36 14.12
N SER A 117 -9.89 13.19 15.43
CA SER A 117 -11.09 13.68 16.13
C SER A 117 -11.22 15.20 16.11
N GLU A 118 -10.12 15.93 16.25
CA GLU A 118 -10.13 17.41 16.24
C GLU A 118 -10.31 17.96 14.81
N LEU A 119 -9.69 17.32 13.81
CA LEU A 119 -9.85 17.74 12.42
C LEU A 119 -11.25 17.43 11.85
N LEU A 120 -11.83 16.28 12.22
CA LEU A 120 -13.17 15.88 11.79
C LEU A 120 -14.25 16.77 12.45
N THR A 121 -14.09 17.09 13.74
CA THR A 121 -15.02 18.02 14.41
C THR A 121 -14.94 19.43 13.83
N GLN A 122 -13.74 19.90 13.46
CA GLN A 122 -13.57 21.17 12.74
C GLN A 122 -14.22 21.15 11.35
N SER A 123 -14.14 20.04 10.61
CA SER A 123 -14.78 19.94 9.30
C SER A 123 -16.31 19.90 9.41
N ASP A 124 -16.84 19.21 10.41
CA ASP A 124 -18.28 19.10 10.62
C ASP A 124 -18.89 20.43 11.07
N ASP A 125 -18.20 21.16 11.97
CA ASP A 125 -18.63 22.49 12.43
C ASP A 125 -18.54 23.55 11.32
N LEU A 126 -17.52 23.45 10.45
CA LEU A 126 -17.44 24.31 9.28
C LEU A 126 -18.54 23.99 8.26
N ALA A 127 -18.84 22.70 8.04
CA ALA A 127 -19.90 22.28 7.13
C ALA A 127 -21.29 22.68 7.62
N SER A 128 -21.56 22.54 8.92
CA SER A 128 -22.83 22.99 9.53
C SER A 128 -22.98 24.49 9.43
N LYS A 129 -21.93 25.25 9.71
CA LYS A 129 -21.93 26.71 9.59
C LYS A 129 -22.17 27.18 8.16
N ILE A 130 -21.51 26.56 7.18
CA ILE A 130 -21.73 26.85 5.75
C ILE A 130 -23.18 26.53 5.36
N LYS A 131 -23.73 25.40 5.82
CA LYS A 131 -25.13 25.04 5.59
C LYS A 131 -26.08 26.09 6.20
N ASP A 132 -25.87 26.49 7.44
CA ASP A 132 -26.71 27.46 8.12
C ASP A 132 -26.65 28.85 7.46
N ASP A 133 -25.47 29.33 7.07
CA ASP A 133 -25.30 30.61 6.39
C ASP A 133 -25.98 30.61 5.00
N LEU A 134 -25.83 29.53 4.23
CA LEU A 134 -26.44 29.39 2.89
C LEU A 134 -27.96 29.23 2.96
N CYS A 135 -28.45 28.36 3.85
CA CYS A 135 -29.87 28.03 3.96
C CYS A 135 -30.67 29.09 4.73
N GLY A 136 -30.03 29.82 5.66
CA GLY A 136 -30.67 30.88 6.44
C GLY A 136 -30.89 32.17 5.66
N THR A 137 -30.16 32.39 4.57
CA THR A 137 -30.23 33.63 3.77
C THR A 137 -30.92 33.47 2.42
N SER A 138 -31.00 32.25 1.88
CA SER A 138 -31.62 32.03 0.58
C SER A 138 -32.43 30.72 0.51
N PRO A 139 -33.77 30.80 0.63
CA PRO A 139 -34.67 29.70 0.29
C PRO A 139 -34.63 29.30 -1.20
N SER A 140 -33.84 30.00 -2.03
CA SER A 140 -33.73 29.84 -3.48
C SER A 140 -32.31 29.46 -3.92
N LEU A 141 -31.55 28.73 -3.11
CA LEU A 141 -30.30 28.12 -3.56
C LEU A 141 -30.62 27.03 -4.60
N GLY A 142 -30.46 27.36 -5.87
CA GLY A 142 -30.84 26.49 -6.99
C GLY A 142 -30.34 27.04 -8.32
N HIS A 143 -30.64 26.33 -9.40
CA HIS A 143 -30.35 26.82 -10.74
C HIS A 143 -31.56 26.72 -11.64
N ILE A 144 -31.70 27.72 -12.50
CA ILE A 144 -32.70 27.71 -13.57
C ILE A 144 -32.11 27.03 -14.82
N PHE A 145 -32.93 26.27 -15.52
CA PHE A 145 -32.58 25.68 -16.79
C PHE A 145 -33.80 25.66 -17.73
N HIS A 146 -33.53 25.51 -19.02
CA HIS A 146 -34.55 25.53 -20.06
C HIS A 146 -34.77 24.12 -20.62
N THR A 147 -36.01 23.67 -20.65
CA THR A 147 -36.40 22.34 -21.12
C THR A 147 -37.29 22.45 -22.36
N THR A 148 -36.99 21.66 -23.38
CA THR A 148 -37.76 21.56 -24.63
C THR A 148 -38.37 20.18 -24.78
N SER A 149 -39.54 20.09 -25.42
CA SER A 149 -40.17 18.79 -25.70
C SER A 149 -39.30 17.91 -26.59
N PRO A 150 -39.29 16.58 -26.36
CA PRO A 150 -38.70 15.63 -27.30
C PRO A 150 -39.28 15.72 -28.72
N ALA A 151 -40.52 16.21 -28.86
CA ALA A 151 -41.19 16.42 -30.16
C ALA A 151 -40.77 17.73 -30.87
N GLY A 152 -39.88 18.53 -30.26
CA GLY A 152 -39.37 19.79 -30.78
C GLY A 152 -39.67 21.01 -29.89
N SER A 153 -39.24 22.19 -30.32
CA SER A 153 -39.47 23.43 -29.58
C SER A 153 -40.92 23.89 -29.62
N TYR A 154 -41.36 24.55 -28.54
CA TYR A 154 -42.69 25.15 -28.40
C TYR A 154 -43.83 24.15 -28.53
N LYS A 155 -43.71 23.03 -27.83
CA LYS A 155 -44.67 21.93 -27.87
C LYS A 155 -45.30 21.60 -26.53
N TYR A 156 -44.88 22.22 -25.43
CA TYR A 156 -45.53 22.04 -24.14
C TYR A 156 -46.70 22.99 -24.00
N ASP A 157 -47.88 22.47 -23.64
CA ASP A 157 -48.85 23.24 -22.88
C ASP A 157 -48.34 23.50 -21.44
N TYR A 158 -49.14 24.18 -20.61
CA TYR A 158 -48.71 24.56 -19.27
C TYR A 158 -48.52 23.31 -18.37
N GLU A 159 -49.46 22.39 -18.42
CA GLU A 159 -49.48 21.16 -17.64
C GLU A 159 -48.32 20.22 -18.03
N GLU A 160 -48.05 20.07 -19.33
CA GLU A 160 -46.90 19.33 -19.85
C GLU A 160 -45.58 19.97 -19.41
N ALA A 161 -45.51 21.30 -19.35
CA ALA A 161 -44.32 22.01 -18.86
C ALA A 161 -44.08 21.78 -17.36
N VAL A 162 -45.15 21.75 -16.55
CA VAL A 162 -45.08 21.36 -15.13
C VAL A 162 -44.53 19.94 -15.01
N GLN A 163 -45.08 19.00 -15.78
CA GLN A 163 -44.65 17.60 -15.74
C GLN A 163 -43.19 17.45 -16.19
N ALA A 164 -42.77 18.11 -17.28
CA ALA A 164 -41.42 18.02 -17.81
C ALA A 164 -40.34 18.53 -16.83
N CYS A 165 -40.65 19.56 -16.02
CA CYS A 165 -39.77 19.97 -14.93
C CYS A 165 -39.78 18.94 -13.80
N SER A 166 -40.95 18.43 -13.42
CA SER A 166 -41.09 17.43 -12.35
C SER A 166 -40.31 16.14 -12.63
N GLU A 167 -40.30 15.67 -13.88
CA GLU A 167 -39.54 14.48 -14.30
C GLU A 167 -38.02 14.62 -14.10
N GLN A 168 -37.53 15.86 -13.98
CA GLN A 168 -36.12 16.17 -13.74
C GLN A 168 -35.82 16.55 -12.28
N ASN A 169 -36.76 16.27 -11.37
CA ASN A 169 -36.73 16.70 -9.97
C ASN A 169 -36.60 18.23 -9.84
N ALA A 170 -37.38 18.95 -10.64
CA ALA A 170 -37.46 20.40 -10.65
C ALA A 170 -38.92 20.85 -10.64
N SER A 171 -39.15 22.13 -10.38
CA SER A 171 -40.46 22.78 -10.55
C SER A 171 -40.37 23.82 -11.66
N LEU A 172 -41.50 24.32 -12.17
CA LEU A 172 -41.45 25.50 -13.03
C LEU A 172 -40.80 26.66 -12.27
N ALA A 173 -39.91 27.37 -12.94
CA ALA A 173 -39.26 28.53 -12.36
C ALA A 173 -40.27 29.65 -12.15
N SER A 174 -40.14 30.35 -11.02
CA SER A 174 -40.83 31.62 -10.80
C SER A 174 -40.24 32.74 -11.65
N TYR A 175 -41.00 33.81 -11.84
CA TYR A 175 -40.47 35.03 -12.47
C TYR A 175 -39.25 35.56 -11.72
N HIS A 176 -39.26 35.50 -10.38
CA HIS A 176 -38.16 35.99 -9.57
C HIS A 176 -36.86 35.22 -9.83
N GLN A 177 -36.92 33.89 -9.86
CA GLN A 177 -35.76 33.04 -10.18
C GLN A 177 -35.24 33.28 -11.62
N LEU A 178 -36.15 33.47 -12.59
CA LEU A 178 -35.75 33.86 -13.96
C LEU A 178 -35.09 35.25 -13.98
N TYR A 179 -35.61 36.18 -13.17
CA TYR A 179 -35.07 37.53 -13.05
C TYR A 179 -33.68 37.55 -12.43
N GLU A 180 -33.45 36.80 -11.36
CA GLU A 180 -32.12 36.67 -10.75
C GLU A 180 -31.10 36.10 -11.75
N ALA A 181 -31.44 34.99 -12.41
CA ALA A 181 -30.56 34.43 -13.43
C ALA A 181 -30.30 35.38 -14.60
N TRP A 182 -31.30 36.19 -14.99
CA TRP A 182 -31.13 37.25 -15.96
C TRP A 182 -30.24 38.39 -15.44
N GLN A 183 -30.31 38.76 -14.16
CA GLN A 183 -29.36 39.74 -13.61
C GLN A 183 -27.92 39.22 -13.69
N ASP A 184 -27.73 37.91 -13.55
CA ASP A 184 -26.45 37.21 -13.66
C ASP A 184 -25.99 36.94 -15.10
N GLY A 185 -26.77 37.36 -16.10
CA GLY A 185 -26.37 37.30 -17.52
C GLY A 185 -27.09 36.25 -18.36
N LEU A 186 -28.10 35.55 -17.84
CA LEU A 186 -28.90 34.61 -18.62
C LEU A 186 -29.52 35.30 -19.85
N GLU A 187 -29.27 34.75 -21.03
CA GLU A 187 -29.85 35.17 -22.30
C GLU A 187 -30.24 33.93 -23.10
N LEU A 188 -31.52 33.80 -23.44
CA LEU A 188 -31.99 32.76 -24.34
C LEU A 188 -33.20 33.28 -25.11
N CYS A 189 -33.07 33.38 -26.43
CA CYS A 189 -34.17 33.73 -27.31
C CYS A 189 -35.10 32.52 -27.51
N SER A 190 -35.72 32.07 -26.42
CA SER A 190 -36.70 31.01 -26.45
C SER A 190 -37.75 31.17 -25.37
N CYS A 191 -39.01 31.15 -25.82
CA CYS A 191 -40.17 31.25 -24.95
C CYS A 191 -40.36 30.01 -24.09
N GLY A 192 -40.47 30.19 -22.78
CA GLY A 192 -40.78 29.13 -21.85
C GLY A 192 -41.84 29.52 -20.81
N TRP A 193 -42.62 28.55 -20.36
CA TRP A 193 -43.56 28.69 -19.25
C TRP A 193 -42.85 28.94 -17.93
N LEU A 194 -43.50 29.71 -17.05
CA LEU A 194 -43.13 29.99 -15.67
C LEU A 194 -44.24 29.53 -14.73
N SER A 195 -43.93 29.41 -13.44
CA SER A 195 -44.84 28.90 -12.40
C SER A 195 -46.12 29.72 -12.20
N ASP A 196 -46.15 30.96 -12.69
CA ASP A 196 -47.31 31.86 -12.65
C ASP A 196 -48.23 31.72 -13.87
N GLY A 197 -47.95 30.75 -14.75
CA GLY A 197 -48.68 30.55 -16.01
C GLY A 197 -48.33 31.58 -17.09
N THR A 198 -47.35 32.46 -16.86
CA THR A 198 -46.85 33.36 -17.91
C THR A 198 -45.77 32.67 -18.73
N SER A 199 -45.56 33.16 -19.96
CA SER A 199 -44.52 32.67 -20.85
C SER A 199 -43.56 33.80 -21.21
N ARG A 200 -42.25 33.57 -21.03
CA ARG A 200 -41.23 34.61 -21.11
C ARG A 200 -39.90 34.11 -21.68
N TYR A 201 -39.07 35.06 -22.12
CA TYR A 201 -37.69 34.80 -22.54
C TYR A 201 -36.76 35.97 -22.16
N PRO A 202 -35.61 35.72 -21.50
CA PRO A 202 -34.68 36.75 -21.07
C PRO A 202 -33.69 37.14 -22.18
N MET A 203 -33.47 38.46 -22.35
CA MET A 203 -32.47 39.01 -23.26
C MET A 203 -31.53 39.99 -22.54
N GLN A 204 -30.21 39.84 -22.68
CA GLN A 204 -29.20 40.81 -22.21
C GLN A 204 -28.98 41.92 -23.23
N THR A 205 -29.18 41.62 -24.50
CA THR A 205 -28.95 42.52 -25.63
C THR A 205 -30.08 42.43 -26.64
N GLY A 206 -30.37 43.54 -27.33
CA GLY A 206 -31.33 43.52 -28.44
C GLY A 206 -30.75 42.75 -29.62
N LYS A 207 -31.51 41.79 -30.15
CA LYS A 207 -31.10 40.94 -31.28
C LYS A 207 -32.21 40.87 -32.31
N HIS A 208 -31.85 40.90 -33.60
CA HIS A 208 -32.84 40.79 -34.67
C HIS A 208 -33.66 39.49 -34.50
N GLY A 209 -34.99 39.62 -34.47
CA GLY A 209 -35.91 38.50 -34.21
C GLY A 209 -36.05 38.07 -32.74
N CYS A 210 -35.31 38.67 -31.82
CA CYS A 210 -35.14 38.24 -30.42
C CYS A 210 -35.19 39.42 -29.44
N GLY A 211 -36.22 40.25 -29.51
CA GLY A 211 -36.37 41.44 -28.68
C GLY A 211 -35.47 42.62 -29.09
N ASP A 212 -35.76 43.79 -28.54
CA ASP A 212 -35.17 45.09 -28.91
C ASP A 212 -34.16 45.64 -27.89
N GLY A 213 -33.93 44.93 -26.78
CA GLY A 213 -33.02 45.39 -25.72
C GLY A 213 -32.91 44.46 -24.53
N ARG A 214 -32.22 44.94 -23.49
CA ARG A 214 -32.00 44.23 -22.23
C ARG A 214 -33.28 44.19 -21.39
N LYS A 215 -34.08 43.13 -21.54
CA LYS A 215 -35.30 42.89 -20.76
C LYS A 215 -35.73 41.43 -20.80
N ILE A 216 -36.60 41.06 -19.88
CA ILE A 216 -37.36 39.80 -19.95
C ILE A 216 -38.62 40.05 -20.75
N ASN A 217 -38.69 39.46 -21.95
CA ASN A 217 -39.78 39.65 -22.88
C ASN A 217 -40.93 38.68 -22.57
N THR A 218 -42.17 39.11 -22.80
CA THR A 218 -43.34 38.24 -22.77
C THR A 218 -43.55 37.60 -24.12
N CYS A 219 -43.96 36.33 -24.12
CA CYS A 219 -44.27 35.59 -25.33
C CYS A 219 -45.70 35.89 -25.80
N ALA A 220 -45.85 36.31 -27.05
CA ALA A 220 -47.13 36.78 -27.60
C ALA A 220 -47.41 36.31 -29.04
N TRP A 221 -46.55 35.46 -29.61
CA TRP A 221 -46.48 35.21 -31.05
C TRP A 221 -46.70 33.74 -31.48
N ALA A 222 -46.92 32.81 -30.55
CA ALA A 222 -47.11 31.38 -30.84
C ALA A 222 -48.40 30.85 -30.18
N PRO A 223 -48.94 29.71 -30.67
CA PRO A 223 -50.23 29.19 -30.25
C PRO A 223 -50.17 28.54 -28.87
N ASN A 224 -50.12 29.32 -27.79
CA ASN A 224 -50.19 28.87 -26.39
C ASN A 224 -49.35 27.62 -26.04
N THR A 225 -48.30 27.32 -26.80
CA THR A 225 -47.40 26.20 -26.57
C THR A 225 -45.99 26.74 -26.55
N TRP A 226 -45.25 26.42 -25.51
CA TRP A 226 -43.93 26.98 -25.24
C TRP A 226 -42.96 25.88 -24.80
N ASN A 227 -41.74 26.26 -24.48
CA ASN A 227 -40.83 25.41 -23.73
C ASN A 227 -41.11 25.58 -22.22
N ALA A 228 -40.24 25.07 -21.35
CA ALA A 228 -40.38 25.25 -19.91
C ALA A 228 -39.11 25.86 -19.32
N TRP A 229 -39.26 26.86 -18.46
CA TRP A 229 -38.21 27.27 -17.54
C TRP A 229 -38.38 26.48 -16.25
N CYS A 230 -37.39 25.69 -15.89
CA CYS A 230 -37.41 24.85 -14.70
C CYS A 230 -36.40 25.37 -13.68
N PHE A 231 -36.73 25.23 -12.40
CA PHE A 231 -35.84 25.54 -11.29
C PHE A 231 -35.63 24.29 -10.44
N LYS A 232 -34.36 23.94 -10.25
CA LYS A 232 -33.95 22.84 -9.39
C LYS A 232 -33.25 23.40 -8.16
N ASN A 233 -33.78 23.05 -6.99
CA ASN A 233 -33.17 23.36 -5.71
C ASN A 233 -31.85 22.60 -5.57
N LEU A 234 -30.90 23.19 -4.86
CA LEU A 234 -29.71 22.49 -4.40
C LEU A 234 -30.06 21.77 -3.10
N ASP A 235 -29.88 20.45 -3.07
CA ASP A 235 -30.17 19.57 -1.92
C ASP A 235 -29.22 19.81 -0.71
N ILE A 236 -28.54 20.95 -0.65
CA ILE A 236 -27.61 21.32 0.43
C ILE A 236 -28.37 21.59 1.74
N CYS A 237 -29.63 22.03 1.62
CA CYS A 237 -30.48 22.41 2.75
C CYS A 237 -31.43 21.31 3.24
N ASP A 238 -31.46 20.15 2.59
CA ASP A 238 -32.32 19.02 2.97
C ASP A 238 -31.77 18.24 4.19
#